data_AF-A0AAX2TMP3-F1
#
_entry.id   AF-A0AAX2TMP3-F1
#
_cell.length_a   1.000
_cell.length_b   1.000
_cell.length_c   1.000
_cell.angle_alpha   90.00
_cell.angle_beta   90.00
_cell.angle_gamma   90.00
#
_symmetry.space_group_name_H-M   'P 1'
#
loop_
_entity.id
_entity.type
_entity.pdbx_description
1 polymer ?
#
loop_
_entity_poly.entity_id
_entity_poly.type
_entity_poly.pdbx_seq_one_letter_code
_entity_poly.pdbx_strand_id
1 'polypeptide(L)'
;MNSFIKSTPIVLILILCSSNSYSEPVRLEKSQIKFQSSNNLKSIGFKLDSSSNTFSKFTEAANFEHIPTGAKARINAKITASVSRAGVLSGVGKLVRQGAKFGTRAVPYVGTALLAHDVYETFKEDIKARGCRYDPETDKFVKGYEYANCLWYEDERRINKTYGCYGVDSSIMRLMPDRSRFPEVKQLMESQMERIARPFWDKRKEEIPKDTALKWRLFPFSHCEFFWNGGGCFVRNGDNLIHRVYFKLERNPKYKEEMDAKKPEEILSLKVDADPDKYIKATGYPGYSEKV
;
A
#
# COMPACT_ATOMS: atom_id res chain seq x y z
N MET A 1 -40.49 -56.74 -21.10
CA MET A 1 -40.85 -55.68 -22.06
C MET A 1 -40.90 -54.36 -21.30
N ASN A 2 -39.94 -53.48 -21.61
CA ASN A 2 -39.88 -52.02 -21.44
C ASN A 2 -40.75 -51.30 -20.39
N SER A 3 -40.08 -50.56 -19.51
CA SER A 3 -40.13 -49.09 -19.58
C SER A 3 -38.88 -48.50 -18.92
N PHE A 4 -37.95 -48.08 -19.76
CA PHE A 4 -36.72 -47.37 -19.45
C PHE A 4 -36.95 -45.90 -19.84
N ILE A 5 -36.26 -44.98 -19.14
CA ILE A 5 -35.96 -43.57 -19.51
C ILE A 5 -36.90 -42.49 -18.94
N LYS A 6 -36.44 -41.83 -17.87
CA LYS A 6 -36.58 -40.36 -17.68
C LYS A 6 -35.68 -39.70 -16.60
N SER A 7 -34.64 -40.35 -16.08
CA SER A 7 -33.69 -39.73 -15.11
C SER A 7 -32.28 -39.48 -15.66
N THR A 8 -32.04 -39.77 -16.94
CA THR A 8 -30.71 -39.84 -17.55
C THR A 8 -29.93 -38.50 -17.65
N PRO A 9 -30.51 -37.28 -17.71
CA PRO A 9 -29.69 -36.08 -17.86
C PRO A 9 -29.10 -35.53 -16.55
N ILE A 10 -29.74 -35.78 -15.39
CA ILE A 10 -29.27 -35.25 -14.09
C ILE A 10 -28.11 -36.08 -13.54
N VAL A 11 -28.17 -37.40 -13.75
CA VAL A 11 -27.14 -38.32 -13.27
C VAL A 11 -25.84 -38.19 -14.08
N LEU A 12 -25.91 -37.92 -15.40
CA LEU A 12 -24.69 -37.70 -16.20
C LEU A 12 -23.92 -36.42 -15.82
N ILE A 13 -24.63 -35.34 -15.47
CA ILE A 13 -24.00 -34.06 -15.07
C ILE A 13 -23.32 -34.20 -13.70
N LEU A 14 -23.94 -34.89 -12.74
CA LEU A 14 -23.33 -35.16 -11.44
C LEU A 14 -22.14 -36.12 -11.53
N ILE A 15 -22.17 -37.13 -12.40
CA ILE A 15 -21.04 -38.06 -12.58
C ILE A 15 -19.82 -37.34 -13.18
N LEU A 16 -20.02 -36.43 -14.14
CA LEU A 16 -18.94 -35.61 -14.72
C LEU A 16 -18.36 -34.60 -13.71
N CYS A 17 -19.17 -34.09 -12.76
CA CYS A 17 -18.68 -33.24 -11.67
C CYS A 17 -18.05 -34.02 -10.49
N SER A 18 -18.33 -35.31 -10.34
CA SER A 18 -17.77 -36.14 -9.27
C SER A 18 -16.43 -36.80 -9.61
N SER A 19 -16.06 -36.86 -10.90
CA SER A 19 -14.84 -37.56 -11.34
C SER A 19 -13.57 -36.71 -11.25
N ASN A 20 -13.69 -35.40 -11.00
CA ASN A 20 -12.55 -34.49 -10.89
C ASN A 20 -12.80 -33.51 -9.75
N SER A 21 -12.43 -33.92 -8.53
CA SER A 21 -12.25 -33.00 -7.41
C SER A 21 -11.05 -32.08 -7.68
N TYR A 22 -11.21 -31.09 -8.55
CA TYR A 22 -10.20 -30.07 -8.80
C TYR A 22 -10.85 -28.68 -8.69
N SER A 23 -10.48 -27.96 -7.64
CA SER A 23 -10.81 -26.55 -7.48
C SER A 23 -9.95 -25.71 -8.44
N GLU A 24 -10.34 -25.63 -9.71
CA GLU A 24 -9.74 -24.68 -10.64
C GLU A 24 -10.53 -23.35 -10.64
N PRO A 25 -9.84 -22.19 -10.68
CA PRO A 25 -10.48 -20.88 -10.58
C PRO A 25 -11.30 -20.56 -11.83
N VAL A 26 -12.59 -20.26 -11.64
CA VAL A 26 -13.49 -19.78 -12.70
C VAL A 26 -13.06 -18.35 -13.10
N ARG A 27 -12.71 -18.16 -14.38
CA ARG A 27 -12.47 -16.82 -14.96
C ARG A 27 -13.73 -16.31 -15.67
N LEU A 28 -14.16 -15.11 -15.26
CA LEU A 28 -15.28 -14.39 -15.85
C LEU A 28 -14.74 -13.33 -16.82
N GLU A 29 -14.97 -13.49 -18.12
CA GLU A 29 -14.61 -12.51 -19.14
C GLU A 29 -15.85 -12.09 -19.91
N LYS A 30 -16.11 -10.77 -20.01
CA LYS A 30 -17.08 -10.13 -20.93
C LYS A 30 -18.34 -10.98 -21.21
N SER A 31 -19.12 -11.25 -20.17
CA SER A 31 -20.42 -11.93 -20.26
C SER A 31 -20.36 -13.43 -20.58
N GLN A 32 -19.21 -14.07 -20.43
CA GLN A 32 -19.02 -15.51 -20.59
C GLN A 32 -18.34 -16.11 -19.35
N ILE A 33 -18.91 -17.22 -18.85
CA ILE A 33 -18.24 -18.08 -17.88
C ILE A 33 -17.53 -19.17 -18.68
N LYS A 34 -16.20 -19.21 -18.61
CA LYS A 34 -15.39 -20.26 -19.23
C LYS A 34 -14.77 -21.12 -18.14
N PHE A 35 -15.01 -22.42 -18.22
CA PHE A 35 -14.24 -23.41 -17.49
C PHE A 35 -13.02 -23.74 -18.34
N GLN A 36 -11.82 -23.43 -17.86
CA GLN A 36 -10.60 -23.99 -18.43
C GLN A 36 -10.54 -25.45 -17.98
N SER A 37 -10.53 -26.38 -18.93
CA SER A 37 -10.20 -27.77 -18.67
C SER A 37 -8.72 -27.93 -18.94
N SER A 38 -7.95 -28.40 -17.96
CA SER A 38 -6.50 -28.67 -18.08
C SER A 38 -6.16 -29.80 -19.06
N ASN A 39 -7.14 -30.53 -19.56
CA ASN A 39 -6.99 -31.47 -20.67
C ASN A 39 -7.56 -30.86 -21.95
N ASN A 40 -6.83 -30.97 -23.07
CA ASN A 40 -7.02 -30.51 -24.47
C ASN A 40 -8.43 -30.66 -25.12
N LEU A 41 -9.51 -30.57 -24.35
CA LEU A 41 -10.90 -30.46 -24.75
C LEU A 41 -11.23 -28.98 -24.88
N LYS A 42 -11.69 -28.61 -26.09
CA LYS A 42 -12.16 -27.26 -26.42
C LYS A 42 -13.02 -26.69 -25.29
N SER A 43 -12.67 -25.49 -24.81
CA SER A 43 -13.35 -24.79 -23.72
C SER A 43 -14.88 -24.83 -23.89
N ILE A 44 -15.58 -25.44 -22.94
CA ILE A 44 -17.04 -25.44 -22.89
C ILE A 44 -17.46 -24.09 -22.32
N GLY A 45 -17.99 -23.22 -23.18
CA GLY A 45 -18.44 -21.88 -22.80
C GLY A 45 -19.94 -21.82 -22.53
N PHE A 46 -20.32 -21.10 -21.48
CA PHE A 46 -21.71 -20.69 -21.25
C PHE A 46 -21.85 -19.20 -21.55
N LYS A 47 -22.88 -18.82 -22.32
CA LYS A 47 -23.20 -17.41 -22.61
C LYS A 47 -24.21 -16.93 -21.56
N LEU A 48 -23.87 -15.82 -20.90
CA LEU A 48 -24.77 -15.15 -19.97
C LEU A 48 -25.63 -14.15 -20.74
N ASP A 49 -26.95 -14.28 -20.66
CA ASP A 49 -27.88 -13.31 -21.23
C ASP A 49 -28.16 -12.21 -20.21
N SER A 50 -27.21 -11.28 -20.04
CA SER A 50 -27.42 -10.08 -19.21
C SER A 50 -27.18 -8.82 -20.03
N SER A 51 -28.22 -8.00 -20.17
CA SER A 51 -28.16 -6.67 -20.77
C SER A 51 -27.54 -5.60 -19.86
N SER A 52 -27.12 -5.96 -18.63
CA SER A 52 -26.51 -5.03 -17.69
C SER A 52 -24.98 -5.01 -17.80
N ASN A 53 -24.43 -3.88 -18.25
CA ASN A 53 -22.98 -3.62 -18.29
C ASN A 53 -22.33 -3.42 -16.90
N THR A 54 -23.04 -3.77 -15.82
CA THR A 54 -22.60 -3.57 -14.45
C THR A 54 -22.87 -4.83 -13.63
N PHE A 55 -21.78 -5.44 -13.14
CA PHE A 55 -21.78 -6.67 -12.34
C PHE A 55 -22.37 -6.49 -10.91
N SER A 56 -23.10 -5.40 -10.66
CA SER A 56 -23.54 -4.97 -9.33
C SER A 56 -24.85 -5.64 -8.85
N LYS A 57 -25.51 -6.44 -9.69
CA LYS A 57 -26.74 -7.17 -9.31
C LYS A 57 -26.75 -8.60 -9.83
N PHE A 58 -26.05 -9.49 -9.14
CA PHE A 58 -26.21 -10.95 -9.27
C PHE A 58 -26.90 -11.54 -8.03
N THR A 59 -27.98 -10.89 -7.58
CA THR A 59 -28.90 -11.41 -6.57
C THR A 59 -30.10 -12.13 -7.20
N GLU A 60 -30.23 -12.10 -8.53
CA GLU A 60 -31.31 -12.73 -9.28
C GLU A 60 -30.81 -13.96 -10.05
N ALA A 61 -31.71 -14.91 -10.24
CA ALA A 61 -31.45 -16.15 -10.95
C ALA A 61 -30.95 -15.88 -12.38
N ALA A 62 -29.79 -16.42 -12.74
CA ALA A 62 -29.22 -16.25 -14.07
C ALA A 62 -29.65 -17.39 -15.00
N ASN A 63 -30.10 -17.04 -16.20
CA ASN A 63 -30.39 -17.98 -17.27
C ASN A 63 -29.11 -18.22 -18.07
N PHE A 64 -28.76 -19.49 -18.24
CA PHE A 64 -27.61 -19.93 -19.01
C PHE A 64 -28.08 -20.71 -20.22
N GLU A 65 -27.45 -20.45 -21.36
CA GLU A 65 -27.61 -21.24 -22.57
C GLU A 65 -26.27 -21.92 -22.91
N HIS A 66 -26.31 -23.25 -23.01
CA HIS A 66 -25.16 -24.03 -23.44
C HIS A 66 -24.94 -23.82 -24.94
N ILE A 67 -23.88 -23.09 -25.31
CA ILE A 67 -23.64 -22.61 -26.68
C ILE A 67 -23.69 -23.73 -27.73
N PRO A 68 -23.11 -24.92 -27.50
CA PRO A 68 -23.14 -25.99 -28.51
C PRO A 68 -24.49 -26.70 -28.66
N THR A 69 -25.33 -26.76 -27.62
CA THR A 69 -26.56 -27.59 -27.63
C THR A 69 -27.85 -26.82 -27.44
N GLY A 70 -27.79 -25.51 -27.17
CA GLY A 70 -28.95 -24.66 -26.89
C GLY A 70 -29.68 -25.01 -25.59
N ALA A 71 -29.13 -25.91 -24.76
CA ALA A 71 -29.76 -26.32 -23.51
C ALA A 71 -29.80 -25.15 -22.52
N LYS A 72 -30.99 -24.85 -21.99
CA LYS A 72 -31.22 -23.75 -21.06
C LYS A 72 -31.27 -24.25 -19.63
N ALA A 73 -30.54 -23.59 -18.73
CA ALA A 73 -30.55 -23.86 -17.30
C ALA A 73 -30.70 -22.55 -16.52
N ARG A 74 -31.42 -22.59 -15.40
CA ARG A 74 -31.57 -21.45 -14.48
C ARG A 74 -30.84 -21.76 -13.19
N ILE A 75 -29.81 -21.00 -12.87
CA ILE A 75 -29.01 -21.20 -11.65
C ILE A 75 -29.34 -20.08 -10.66
N ASN A 76 -29.80 -20.46 -9.47
CA ASN A 76 -29.90 -19.57 -8.33
C ASN A 76 -28.52 -19.49 -7.67
N ALA A 77 -27.61 -18.68 -8.22
CA ALA A 77 -26.30 -18.45 -7.64
C ALA A 77 -26.33 -17.15 -6.82
N LYS A 78 -26.13 -17.26 -5.50
CA LYS A 78 -25.84 -16.09 -4.67
C LYS A 78 -24.35 -15.79 -4.79
N ILE A 79 -23.97 -14.85 -5.64
CA ILE A 79 -22.58 -14.37 -5.68
C ILE A 79 -22.41 -13.42 -4.48
N THR A 80 -21.73 -13.89 -3.44
CA THR A 80 -21.25 -13.02 -2.36
C THR A 80 -20.04 -12.26 -2.86
N ALA A 81 -20.17 -10.95 -3.05
CA ALA A 81 -19.02 -10.10 -3.35
C ALA A 81 -18.03 -10.20 -2.18
N SER A 82 -16.86 -10.80 -2.40
CA SER A 82 -15.78 -10.79 -1.43
C SER A 82 -14.94 -9.53 -1.64
N VAL A 83 -14.86 -8.68 -0.62
CA VAL A 83 -13.93 -7.53 -0.61
C VAL A 83 -12.61 -7.95 0.02
N SER A 84 -11.50 -7.58 -0.60
CA SER A 84 -10.18 -7.88 -0.05
C SER A 84 -9.86 -6.95 1.12
N ARG A 85 -9.17 -7.46 2.15
CA ARG A 85 -8.68 -6.65 3.28
C ARG A 85 -7.92 -5.40 2.81
N ALA A 86 -7.06 -5.55 1.80
CA ALA A 86 -6.34 -4.43 1.20
C ALA A 86 -7.28 -3.39 0.56
N GLY A 87 -8.35 -3.84 -0.10
CA GLY A 87 -9.37 -2.95 -0.67
C GLY A 87 -10.11 -2.15 0.41
N VAL A 88 -10.48 -2.81 1.53
CA VAL A 88 -11.11 -2.16 2.67
C VAL A 88 -10.17 -1.13 3.30
N LEU A 89 -8.92 -1.49 3.59
CA LEU A 89 -7.92 -0.57 4.15
C LEU A 89 -7.67 0.64 3.25
N SER A 90 -7.55 0.43 1.94
CA SER A 90 -7.38 1.52 0.99
C SER A 90 -8.61 2.44 0.95
N GLY A 91 -9.83 1.87 0.99
CA GLY A 91 -11.06 2.64 1.05
C GLY A 91 -11.18 3.46 2.34
N VAL A 92 -10.89 2.85 3.49
CA VAL A 92 -10.89 3.53 4.79
C VAL A 92 -9.84 4.65 4.81
N GLY A 93 -8.64 4.40 4.28
CA GLY A 93 -7.60 5.43 4.17
C GLY A 93 -8.05 6.67 3.39
N LYS A 94 -8.83 6.48 2.31
CA LYS A 94 -9.43 7.60 1.56
C LYS A 94 -10.45 8.37 2.41
N LEU A 95 -11.33 7.67 3.12
CA LEU A 95 -12.33 8.28 4.01
C LEU A 95 -11.66 9.05 5.15
N VAL A 96 -10.63 8.48 5.79
CA VAL A 96 -9.86 9.12 6.85
C VAL A 96 -9.20 10.42 6.35
N ARG A 97 -8.61 10.40 5.15
CA ARG A 97 -8.03 11.60 4.53
C ARG A 97 -9.09 12.66 4.22
N GLN A 98 -10.22 12.25 3.65
CA GLN A 98 -11.35 13.15 3.38
C GLN A 98 -11.92 13.74 4.67
N GLY A 99 -12.13 12.93 5.70
CA GLY A 99 -12.59 13.36 7.01
C GLY A 99 -11.64 14.33 7.68
N ALA A 100 -10.32 14.10 7.59
CA ALA A 100 -9.33 15.03 8.09
C ALA A 100 -9.38 16.38 7.36
N LYS A 101 -9.51 16.36 6.03
CA LYS A 101 -9.68 17.56 5.19
C LYS A 101 -10.96 18.31 5.52
N PHE A 102 -12.05 17.60 5.82
CA PHE A 102 -13.27 18.22 6.29
C PHE A 102 -13.03 18.85 7.65
N GLY A 103 -12.49 18.11 8.62
CA GLY A 103 -12.19 18.59 9.98
C GLY A 103 -11.30 19.84 10.08
N THR A 104 -10.59 20.26 9.02
CA THR A 104 -9.91 21.57 9.00
C THR A 104 -10.84 22.76 8.74
N ARG A 105 -12.12 22.52 8.44
CA ARG A 105 -13.13 23.55 8.14
C ARG A 105 -14.12 23.64 9.31
N ALA A 106 -14.64 24.83 9.57
CA ALA A 106 -15.63 25.06 10.63
C ALA A 106 -17.05 25.09 10.03
N VAL A 107 -17.43 24.07 9.25
CA VAL A 107 -18.75 23.98 8.60
C VAL A 107 -19.42 22.65 8.92
N PRO A 108 -20.75 22.62 9.07
CA PRO A 108 -21.50 21.38 9.21
C PRO A 108 -21.33 20.46 7.98
N TYR A 109 -21.22 19.15 8.22
CA TYR A 109 -21.12 18.13 7.17
C TYR A 109 -22.42 17.35 7.05
N VAL A 110 -22.76 16.94 5.83
CA VAL A 110 -23.93 16.09 5.54
C VAL A 110 -23.55 14.97 4.57
N GLY A 111 -24.30 13.86 4.61
CA GLY A 111 -24.13 12.74 3.69
C GLY A 111 -22.73 12.11 3.78
N THR A 112 -22.09 11.92 2.62
CA THR A 112 -20.77 11.27 2.51
C THR A 112 -19.65 12.06 3.20
N ALA A 113 -19.79 13.38 3.33
CA ALA A 113 -18.83 14.21 4.06
C ALA A 113 -18.89 13.94 5.57
N LEU A 114 -20.09 13.76 6.11
CA LEU A 114 -20.29 13.38 7.52
C LEU A 114 -19.73 11.98 7.79
N LEU A 115 -20.02 11.02 6.90
CA LEU A 115 -19.45 9.67 7.00
C LEU A 115 -17.91 9.69 7.04
N ALA A 116 -17.26 10.44 6.13
CA ALA A 116 -15.81 10.55 6.11
C ALA A 116 -15.26 11.18 7.39
N HIS A 117 -15.93 12.22 7.90
CA HIS A 117 -15.58 12.87 9.16
C HIS A 117 -15.68 11.91 10.36
N ASP A 118 -16.77 11.16 10.49
CA ASP A 118 -16.97 10.21 11.60
C ASP A 118 -15.95 9.07 11.57
N VAL A 119 -15.64 8.58 10.36
CA VAL A 119 -14.55 7.61 10.17
C VAL A 119 -13.23 8.22 10.62
N TYR A 120 -12.88 9.44 10.22
CA TYR A 120 -11.65 10.10 10.67
C TYR A 120 -11.59 10.28 12.19
N GLU A 121 -12.66 10.75 12.84
CA GLU A 121 -12.70 10.93 14.30
C GLU A 121 -12.42 9.61 15.05
N THR A 122 -12.81 8.46 14.47
CA THR A 122 -12.49 7.14 15.05
C THR A 122 -10.98 6.87 15.12
N PHE A 123 -10.18 7.40 14.19
CA PHE A 123 -8.73 7.16 14.07
C PHE A 123 -7.87 8.34 14.50
N LYS A 124 -8.46 9.51 14.69
CA LYS A 124 -7.77 10.78 14.95
C LYS A 124 -6.77 10.70 16.09
N GLU A 125 -7.13 10.08 17.20
CA GLU A 125 -6.23 9.95 18.35
C GLU A 125 -5.07 8.97 18.09
N ASP A 126 -5.27 7.89 17.32
CA ASP A 126 -4.17 7.00 16.95
C ASP A 126 -3.20 7.68 15.98
N ILE A 127 -3.75 8.42 15.01
CA ILE A 127 -2.98 9.22 14.06
C ILE A 127 -2.13 10.24 14.81
N LYS A 128 -2.72 10.98 15.76
CA LYS A 128 -1.99 11.92 16.63
C LYS A 128 -0.95 11.23 17.50
N ALA A 129 -1.27 10.07 18.08
CA ALA A 129 -0.35 9.31 18.92
C ALA A 129 0.90 8.86 18.15
N ARG A 130 0.83 8.72 16.82
CA ARG A 130 1.99 8.45 15.97
C ARG A 130 2.74 9.70 15.50
N GLY A 131 2.36 10.87 16.01
CA GLY A 131 2.92 12.17 15.63
C GLY A 131 2.47 12.65 14.25
N CYS A 132 1.40 12.06 13.72
CA CYS A 132 0.91 12.33 12.38
C CYS A 132 -0.19 13.38 12.42
N ARG A 133 -0.22 14.24 11.40
CA ARG A 133 -1.25 15.26 11.21
C ARG A 133 -1.56 15.42 9.73
N TYR A 134 -2.79 15.78 9.44
CA TYR A 134 -3.17 16.12 8.07
C TYR A 134 -2.59 17.48 7.69
N ASP A 135 -1.96 17.56 6.52
CA ASP A 135 -1.40 18.78 5.95
C ASP A 135 -2.30 19.25 4.78
N PRO A 136 -2.99 20.40 4.93
CA PRO A 136 -3.91 20.89 3.91
C PRO A 136 -3.21 21.37 2.63
N GLU A 137 -1.92 21.71 2.70
CA GLU A 137 -1.16 22.21 1.54
C GLU A 137 -0.83 21.07 0.56
N THR A 138 -0.46 19.91 1.09
CA THR A 138 -0.10 18.72 0.30
C THR A 138 -1.25 17.73 0.14
N ASP A 139 -2.37 17.94 0.86
CA ASP A 139 -3.50 17.03 0.96
C ASP A 139 -3.01 15.63 1.38
N LYS A 140 -2.13 15.54 2.39
CA LYS A 140 -1.54 14.27 2.86
C LYS A 140 -1.39 14.26 4.37
N PHE A 141 -1.28 13.06 4.95
CA PHE A 141 -0.80 12.94 6.32
C PHE A 141 0.72 13.07 6.34
N VAL A 142 1.19 13.88 7.27
CA VAL A 142 2.62 14.13 7.50
C VAL A 142 2.96 13.84 8.94
N LYS A 143 4.12 13.24 9.17
CA LYS A 143 4.71 13.14 10.51
C LYS A 143 5.68 14.29 10.70
N GLY A 144 5.43 15.12 11.71
CA GLY A 144 6.35 16.19 12.09
C GLY A 144 7.45 15.64 12.98
N TYR A 145 8.67 16.10 12.77
CA TYR A 145 9.80 15.77 13.64
C TYR A 145 10.41 17.04 14.22
N GLU A 146 10.91 16.94 15.45
CA GLU A 146 11.63 18.06 16.07
C GLU A 146 13.07 18.14 15.55
N TYR A 147 13.66 17.00 15.21
CA TYR A 147 15.02 16.86 14.73
C TYR A 147 15.01 16.18 13.37
N ALA A 148 15.96 16.54 12.52
CA ALA A 148 16.20 15.88 11.25
C ALA A 148 17.69 15.63 11.09
N ASN A 149 18.04 14.46 10.56
CA ASN A 149 19.40 14.15 10.16
C ASN A 149 19.51 14.24 8.64
N CYS A 150 20.32 15.19 8.17
CA CYS A 150 20.32 15.65 6.80
C CYS A 150 21.67 15.44 6.14
N LEU A 151 21.66 14.82 4.96
CA LEU A 151 22.78 14.85 4.04
C LEU A 151 22.98 16.26 3.53
N TRP A 152 24.21 16.74 3.62
CA TRP A 152 24.59 18.02 3.05
C TRP A 152 25.85 17.88 2.20
N TYR A 153 25.95 18.75 1.22
CA TYR A 153 27.12 18.89 0.38
C TYR A 153 27.32 20.35 0.02
N GLU A 154 28.57 20.71 -0.24
CA GLU A 154 28.92 22.02 -0.73
C GLU A 154 28.84 22.02 -2.28
N ASP A 155 28.09 22.97 -2.84
CA ASP A 155 28.04 23.14 -4.29
C ASP A 155 29.26 23.93 -4.83
N GLU A 156 29.36 24.09 -6.15
CA GLU A 156 30.49 24.78 -6.80
C GLU A 156 30.66 26.24 -6.34
N ARG A 157 29.61 26.85 -5.80
CA ARG A 157 29.60 28.23 -5.28
C ARG A 157 29.94 28.30 -3.80
N ARG A 158 30.36 27.18 -3.19
CA ARG A 158 30.63 27.06 -1.75
C ARG A 158 29.40 27.26 -0.87
N ILE A 159 28.22 26.91 -1.40
CA ILE A 159 26.97 26.99 -0.67
C ILE A 159 26.57 25.59 -0.20
N ASN A 160 26.33 25.45 1.10
CA ASN A 160 25.83 24.20 1.66
C ASN A 160 24.40 23.95 1.19
N LYS A 161 24.21 22.81 0.52
CA LYS A 161 22.92 22.31 0.05
C LYS A 161 22.56 21.06 0.85
N THR A 162 21.28 20.96 1.20
CA THR A 162 20.71 19.73 1.75
C THR A 162 20.24 18.86 0.59
N TYR A 163 20.70 17.61 0.54
CA TYR A 163 20.24 16.65 -0.48
C TYR A 163 18.96 15.93 -0.04
N GLY A 164 18.97 15.41 1.19
CA GLY A 164 17.85 14.65 1.74
C GLY A 164 18.03 14.46 3.23
N CYS A 165 16.91 14.33 3.94
CA CYS A 165 16.90 14.11 5.38
C CYS A 165 15.97 12.96 5.72
N TYR A 166 16.11 12.45 6.94
CA TYR A 166 15.07 11.73 7.64
C TYR A 166 14.83 12.36 9.01
N GLY A 167 13.63 12.18 9.52
CA GLY A 167 13.19 12.71 10.80
C GLY A 167 13.61 11.85 11.97
N VAL A 168 13.92 12.47 13.09
CA VAL A 168 14.33 11.80 14.32
C VAL A 168 13.31 12.07 15.43
N ASP A 169 12.74 11.00 15.97
CA ASP A 169 11.77 11.07 17.06
C ASP A 169 12.40 11.56 18.37
N SER A 170 11.63 12.33 19.14
CA SER A 170 12.08 12.85 20.44
C SER A 170 12.41 11.74 21.45
N SER A 171 11.81 10.55 21.31
CA SER A 171 12.15 9.37 22.12
C SER A 171 13.56 8.87 21.83
N ILE A 172 14.01 8.90 20.56
CA ILE A 172 15.37 8.54 20.18
C ILE A 172 16.35 9.58 20.70
N MET A 173 16.02 10.87 20.56
CA MET A 173 16.85 11.96 21.09
C MET A 173 17.03 11.88 22.61
N ARG A 174 16.00 11.44 23.35
CA ARG A 174 16.09 11.21 24.80
C ARG A 174 17.06 10.09 25.18
N LEU A 175 17.26 9.10 24.32
CA LEU A 175 18.21 8.00 24.54
C LEU A 175 19.64 8.35 24.11
N MET A 176 19.83 9.37 23.29
CA MET A 176 21.14 9.80 22.80
C MET A 176 22.19 10.07 23.90
N PRO A 177 21.88 10.73 25.03
CA PRO A 177 22.87 10.94 26.10
C PRO A 177 23.15 9.69 26.96
N ASP A 178 22.31 8.65 26.88
CA ASP A 178 22.49 7.42 27.65
C ASP A 178 23.52 6.51 26.96
N ARG A 179 24.70 6.38 27.57
CA ARG A 179 25.80 5.57 27.02
C ARG A 179 25.46 4.09 26.83
N SER A 180 24.54 3.54 27.63
CA SER A 180 24.14 2.13 27.53
C SER A 180 23.22 1.87 26.33
N ARG A 181 22.40 2.88 25.97
CA ARG A 181 21.43 2.83 24.86
C ARG A 181 21.97 3.47 23.57
N PHE A 182 23.02 4.29 23.67
CA PHE A 182 23.63 4.98 22.54
C PHE A 182 24.04 4.06 21.39
N PRO A 183 24.58 2.84 21.59
CA PRO A 183 24.89 1.94 20.48
C PRO A 183 23.69 1.61 19.58
N GLU A 184 22.50 1.46 20.17
CA GLU A 184 21.27 1.17 19.43
C GLU A 184 20.78 2.41 18.67
N VAL A 185 20.88 3.59 19.30
CA VAL A 185 20.60 4.88 18.65
C VAL A 185 21.54 5.10 17.47
N LYS A 186 22.84 4.86 17.67
CA LYS A 186 23.88 4.97 16.63
C LYS A 186 23.56 4.07 15.45
N GLN A 187 23.29 2.79 15.70
CA GLN A 187 22.93 1.83 14.64
C GLN A 187 21.66 2.25 13.88
N LEU A 188 20.64 2.75 14.59
CA LEU A 188 19.42 3.27 13.95
C LEU A 188 19.73 4.47 13.05
N MET A 189 20.51 5.45 13.54
CA MET A 189 20.85 6.65 12.76
C MET A 189 21.67 6.29 11.51
N GLU A 190 22.65 5.41 11.67
CA GLU A 190 23.49 4.94 10.57
C GLU A 190 22.64 4.21 9.53
N SER A 191 21.79 3.26 9.94
CA SER A 191 20.95 2.51 8.99
C SER A 191 19.97 3.39 8.21
N GLN A 192 19.34 4.39 8.85
CA GLN A 192 18.47 5.34 8.15
C GLN A 192 19.27 6.22 7.20
N MET A 193 20.46 6.67 7.62
CA MET A 193 21.33 7.50 6.78
C MET A 193 21.86 6.74 5.57
N GLU A 194 22.24 5.47 5.72
CA GLU A 194 22.70 4.65 4.60
C GLU A 194 21.66 4.54 3.48
N ARG A 195 20.36 4.47 3.81
CA ARG A 195 19.27 4.39 2.84
C ARG A 195 19.23 5.61 1.92
N ILE A 196 19.56 6.80 2.43
CA ILE A 196 19.57 8.04 1.66
C ILE A 196 20.97 8.34 1.07
N ALA A 197 22.04 7.90 1.73
CA ALA A 197 23.42 8.18 1.33
C ALA A 197 23.90 7.31 0.17
N ARG A 198 23.45 6.06 0.07
CA ARG A 198 23.77 5.16 -1.06
C ARG A 198 23.37 5.76 -2.41
N PRO A 199 22.09 6.08 -2.67
CA PRO A 199 21.68 6.66 -3.96
C PRO A 199 22.28 8.05 -4.20
N PHE A 200 22.48 8.85 -3.13
CA PHE A 200 23.20 10.11 -3.22
C PHE A 200 24.61 9.92 -3.78
N TRP A 201 25.38 9.00 -3.19
CA TRP A 201 26.76 8.75 -3.61
C TRP A 201 26.85 8.16 -5.01
N ASP A 202 25.94 7.24 -5.35
CA ASP A 202 25.88 6.66 -6.70
C ASP A 202 25.68 7.71 -7.78
N LYS A 203 24.87 8.74 -7.50
CA LYS A 203 24.74 9.90 -8.39
C LYS A 203 25.98 10.79 -8.34
N ARG A 204 26.43 11.16 -7.14
CA ARG A 204 27.48 12.17 -6.93
C ARG A 204 28.82 11.74 -7.53
N LYS A 205 29.19 10.47 -7.43
CA LYS A 205 30.46 9.95 -7.98
C LYS A 205 30.54 10.03 -9.51
N GLU A 206 29.39 10.08 -10.20
CA GLU A 206 29.31 10.25 -11.64
C GLU A 206 29.44 11.70 -12.09
N GLU A 207 29.10 12.66 -11.22
CA GLU A 207 29.21 14.10 -11.47
C GLU A 207 30.64 14.61 -11.26
N ILE A 208 31.49 13.87 -10.53
CA ILE A 208 32.88 14.28 -10.28
C ILE A 208 33.70 14.10 -11.57
N PRO A 209 34.54 15.10 -11.96
CA PRO A 209 35.39 14.99 -13.14
C PRO A 209 36.26 13.73 -13.16
N LYS A 210 36.35 13.09 -14.33
CA LYS A 210 36.99 11.77 -14.50
C LYS A 210 38.52 11.82 -14.41
N ASP A 211 39.09 13.00 -14.61
CA ASP A 211 40.51 13.32 -14.58
C ASP A 211 41.03 13.58 -13.15
N THR A 212 40.16 13.46 -12.14
CA THR A 212 40.60 13.49 -10.75
C THR A 212 41.56 12.34 -10.44
N ALA A 213 42.61 12.63 -9.64
CA ALA A 213 43.62 11.64 -9.25
C ALA A 213 43.01 10.39 -8.59
N LEU A 214 41.92 10.59 -7.84
CA LEU A 214 41.09 9.53 -7.29
C LEU A 214 39.98 9.16 -8.28
N LYS A 215 40.04 7.96 -8.85
CA LYS A 215 38.99 7.44 -9.76
C LYS A 215 37.70 7.12 -8.99
N TRP A 216 36.93 8.14 -8.59
CA TRP A 216 35.78 8.03 -7.68
C TRP A 216 34.71 7.01 -8.09
N ARG A 217 34.56 6.72 -9.38
CA ARG A 217 33.66 5.67 -9.90
C ARG A 217 33.97 4.28 -9.36
N LEU A 218 35.22 4.04 -8.97
CA LEU A 218 35.69 2.78 -8.40
C LEU A 218 35.50 2.70 -6.88
N PHE A 219 34.93 3.73 -6.25
CA PHE A 219 34.67 3.75 -4.80
C PHE A 219 33.18 3.52 -4.55
N PRO A 220 32.70 2.26 -4.43
CA PRO A 220 31.35 2.00 -3.93
C PRO A 220 31.15 2.55 -2.52
N PHE A 221 29.89 2.80 -2.19
CA PHE A 221 29.46 3.12 -0.85
C PHE A 221 29.82 1.97 0.12
N SER A 222 30.34 2.29 1.31
CA SER A 222 30.66 1.31 2.35
C SER A 222 29.62 1.32 3.47
N HIS A 223 29.71 2.29 4.38
CA HIS A 223 28.87 2.40 5.58
C HIS A 223 28.83 3.85 6.09
N CYS A 224 27.91 4.17 7.00
CA CYS A 224 27.89 5.44 7.70
C CYS A 224 28.35 5.31 9.16
N GLU A 225 28.95 6.36 9.70
CA GLU A 225 29.26 6.48 11.13
C GLU A 225 28.64 7.74 11.72
N PHE A 226 27.94 7.57 12.85
CA PHE A 226 27.26 8.64 13.57
C PHE A 226 28.03 9.03 14.85
N PHE A 227 28.33 10.32 14.98
CA PHE A 227 29.14 10.91 16.06
C PHE A 227 28.37 12.01 16.82
N TRP A 228 27.10 11.74 17.15
CA TRP A 228 26.18 12.60 17.92
C TRP A 228 25.49 13.71 17.13
N ASN A 229 26.21 14.70 16.62
CA ASN A 229 25.59 15.85 15.94
C ASN A 229 25.51 15.66 14.42
N GLY A 230 25.60 14.42 13.97
CA GLY A 230 25.75 14.04 12.58
C GLY A 230 26.89 13.04 12.43
N GLY A 231 27.59 13.13 11.32
CA GLY A 231 28.68 12.22 10.99
C GLY A 231 28.88 12.17 9.49
N GLY A 232 29.33 11.02 9.01
CA GLY A 232 29.41 10.84 7.58
C GLY A 232 29.60 9.40 7.16
N CYS A 233 29.57 9.22 5.85
CA CYS A 233 29.61 7.92 5.23
C CYS A 233 30.87 7.77 4.40
N PHE A 234 31.37 6.55 4.47
CA PHE A 234 32.60 6.14 3.86
C PHE A 234 32.35 5.45 2.54
N VAL A 235 33.30 5.65 1.65
CA VAL A 235 33.37 4.99 0.34
C VAL A 235 34.68 4.22 0.30
N ARG A 236 34.68 3.04 -0.30
CA ARG A 236 35.81 2.12 -0.22
C ARG A 236 36.23 1.62 -1.59
N ASN A 237 37.54 1.64 -1.86
CA ASN A 237 38.13 0.94 -3.00
C ASN A 237 39.42 0.23 -2.56
N GLY A 238 39.37 -1.10 -2.48
CA GLY A 238 40.42 -1.89 -1.82
C GLY A 238 40.58 -1.45 -0.35
N ASP A 239 41.81 -1.16 0.05
CA ASP A 239 42.14 -0.67 1.39
C ASP A 239 41.90 0.83 1.58
N ASN A 240 41.59 1.57 0.51
CA ASN A 240 41.31 3.00 0.60
C ASN A 240 39.89 3.23 1.10
N LEU A 241 39.75 3.55 2.39
CA LEU A 241 38.52 3.99 3.02
C LEU A 241 38.52 5.52 3.14
N ILE A 242 37.55 6.19 2.49
CA ILE A 242 37.50 7.64 2.42
C ILE A 242 36.17 8.15 2.95
N HIS A 243 36.22 9.10 3.87
CA HIS A 243 35.07 9.84 4.34
C HIS A 243 34.66 10.90 3.30
N ARG A 244 33.47 10.76 2.70
CA ARG A 244 33.10 11.60 1.55
C ARG A 244 31.68 12.15 1.55
N VAL A 245 30.78 11.49 2.25
CA VAL A 245 29.38 11.92 2.37
C VAL A 245 29.18 12.44 3.77
N TYR A 246 28.69 13.67 3.91
CA TYR A 246 28.54 14.32 5.20
C TYR A 246 27.07 14.45 5.55
N PHE A 247 26.76 14.28 6.83
CA PHE A 247 25.42 14.55 7.33
C PHE A 247 25.46 15.24 8.69
N LYS A 248 24.40 15.96 8.98
CA LYS A 248 24.25 16.74 10.19
C LYS A 248 22.89 16.46 10.83
N LEU A 249 22.92 16.15 12.11
CA LEU A 249 21.73 16.12 12.95
C LEU A 249 21.50 17.52 13.50
N GLU A 250 20.31 18.07 13.24
CA GLU A 250 19.94 19.37 13.77
C GLU A 250 18.47 19.44 14.15
N ARG A 251 18.17 20.38 15.04
CA ARG A 251 16.80 20.71 15.38
C ARG A 251 16.15 21.39 14.18
N ASN A 252 15.15 20.75 13.60
CA ASN A 252 14.42 21.25 12.44
C ASN A 252 12.92 20.98 12.62
N PRO A 253 12.21 21.81 13.42
CA PRO A 253 10.80 21.60 13.73
C PRO A 253 9.88 21.77 12.52
N LYS A 254 10.40 22.30 11.41
CA LYS A 254 9.67 22.45 10.14
C LYS A 254 9.75 21.18 9.30
N TYR A 255 10.67 20.27 9.60
CA TYR A 255 10.81 19.03 8.85
C TYR A 255 9.59 18.13 9.06
N LYS A 256 9.06 17.65 7.94
CA LYS A 256 7.88 16.80 7.87
C LYS A 256 8.18 15.70 6.86
N GLU A 257 7.87 14.46 7.22
CA GLU A 257 7.83 13.37 6.24
C GLU A 257 6.39 13.13 5.84
N GLU A 258 6.16 13.07 4.53
CA GLU A 258 4.92 12.50 4.02
C GLU A 258 4.84 11.04 4.46
N MET A 259 3.68 10.66 4.99
CA MET A 259 3.41 9.25 5.22
C MET A 259 3.14 8.60 3.87
N ASP A 260 3.94 7.60 3.51
CA ASP A 260 3.58 6.70 2.41
C ASP A 260 2.23 6.03 2.70
N ALA A 261 1.54 5.47 1.70
CA ALA A 261 0.23 4.86 1.92
C ALA A 261 0.25 3.70 2.94
N LYS A 262 1.41 3.06 3.15
CA LYS A 262 1.57 1.90 4.03
C LYS A 262 1.51 2.28 5.51
N LYS A 263 2.10 3.41 5.90
CA LYS A 263 2.11 3.82 7.33
C LYS A 263 0.71 4.15 7.88
N PRO A 264 -0.18 4.88 7.17
CA PRO A 264 -1.57 5.03 7.56
C PRO A 264 -2.29 3.69 7.56
N GLU A 265 -2.08 2.82 6.56
CA GLU A 265 -2.68 1.47 6.57
C GLU A 265 -2.31 0.67 7.83
N GLU A 266 -1.07 0.75 8.32
CA GLU A 266 -0.66 0.14 9.59
C GLU A 266 -1.45 0.72 10.77
N ILE A 267 -1.60 2.04 10.85
CA ILE A 267 -2.39 2.71 11.91
C ILE A 267 -3.86 2.26 11.86
N LEU A 268 -4.43 2.18 10.65
CA LEU A 268 -5.84 1.85 10.44
C LEU A 268 -6.13 0.36 10.67
N SER A 269 -5.15 -0.49 10.38
CA SER A 269 -5.32 -1.94 10.32
C SER A 269 -5.94 -2.55 11.57
N LEU A 270 -5.46 -2.16 12.76
CA LEU A 270 -5.92 -2.73 14.02
C LEU A 270 -7.42 -2.53 14.25
N LYS A 271 -7.96 -1.32 13.98
CA LYS A 271 -9.39 -1.07 14.16
C LYS A 271 -10.23 -1.61 13.00
N VAL A 272 -9.69 -1.58 11.77
CA VAL A 272 -10.38 -2.15 10.61
C VAL A 272 -10.54 -3.66 10.76
N ASP A 273 -9.51 -4.36 11.23
CA ASP A 273 -9.56 -5.81 11.43
C ASP A 273 -10.42 -6.21 12.65
N ALA A 274 -10.57 -5.33 13.63
CA ALA A 274 -11.43 -5.57 14.79
C ALA A 274 -12.94 -5.50 14.45
N ASP A 275 -13.32 -4.68 13.47
CA ASP A 275 -14.72 -4.53 13.01
C ASP A 275 -14.78 -4.34 11.47
N PRO A 276 -14.44 -5.38 10.69
CA PRO A 276 -14.34 -5.27 9.25
C PRO A 276 -15.69 -4.91 8.61
N ASP A 277 -16.81 -5.43 9.12
CA ASP A 277 -18.14 -5.21 8.55
C ASP A 277 -18.56 -3.74 8.55
N LYS A 278 -18.26 -3.01 9.64
CA LYS A 278 -18.48 -1.56 9.72
C LYS A 278 -17.78 -0.82 8.60
N TYR A 279 -16.50 -1.12 8.38
CA TYR A 279 -15.68 -0.42 7.39
C TYR A 279 -15.94 -0.86 5.96
N ILE A 280 -16.36 -2.11 5.76
CA ILE A 280 -16.83 -2.61 4.47
C ILE A 280 -18.08 -1.83 4.03
N LYS A 281 -19.04 -1.61 4.93
CA LYS A 281 -20.23 -0.79 4.65
C LYS A 281 -19.86 0.68 4.41
N ALA A 282 -18.99 1.26 5.26
CA ALA A 282 -18.58 2.65 5.14
C ALA A 282 -17.83 2.94 3.82
N THR A 283 -17.06 1.98 3.31
CA THR A 283 -16.39 2.09 2.00
C THR A 283 -17.31 1.85 0.81
N GLY A 284 -18.59 1.55 1.07
CA GLY A 284 -19.67 1.51 0.09
C GLY A 284 -19.64 0.29 -0.83
N TYR A 285 -18.85 -0.75 -0.54
CA TYR A 285 -18.48 -1.82 -1.48
C TYR A 285 -18.03 -1.26 -2.86
N PRO A 286 -17.33 -2.02 -3.71
CA PRO A 286 -17.35 -1.75 -5.14
C PRO A 286 -18.75 -2.12 -5.70
N GLY A 287 -19.82 -1.43 -5.28
CA GLY A 287 -21.19 -1.68 -5.78
C GLY A 287 -22.38 -1.52 -4.82
N TYR A 288 -22.20 -1.08 -3.57
CA TYR A 288 -23.34 -0.80 -2.69
C TYR A 288 -23.79 0.66 -2.85
N SER A 289 -24.96 0.86 -3.46
CA SER A 289 -25.67 2.14 -3.39
C SER A 289 -26.79 2.02 -2.35
N GLU A 290 -26.67 2.72 -1.24
CA GLU A 290 -27.84 3.11 -0.45
C GLU A 290 -28.61 4.14 -1.29
N LYS A 291 -29.64 3.68 -2.01
CA LYS A 291 -30.67 4.60 -2.45
C LYS A 291 -31.60 4.81 -1.27
N VAL A 292 -31.61 6.03 -0.75
CA VAL A 292 -32.70 6.58 0.09
C VAL A 292 -33.94 6.73 -0.79
#